data_AF-K2EBL5-F1
#
_entry.id   AF-K2EBL5-F1
#
_cell.length_a   1.000
_cell.length_b   1.000
_cell.length_c   1.000
_cell.angle_alpha   90.00
_cell.angle_beta   90.00
_cell.angle_gamma   90.00
#
_symmetry.space_group_name_H-M   'P 1'
#
loop_
_entity.id
_entity.type
_entity.pdbx_description
1 polymer ?
#
loop_
_entity_poly.entity_id
_entity_poly.type
_entity_poly.pdbx_seq_one_letter_code
_entity_poly.pdbx_strand_id
1 'polypeptide(L)'
;PRTVGLSEASRIYQFRVENKGDYVINLYGIDSKGTYEYPKMWEIALDGKPYTIEPQVDKKFLKIGSFYFDTGDHEINIPIPELLNLVDIPTEKIVDVSTDNHPRFEINNFNPYSTYKISFDYLIKKGDKFEVILVDDLNVEKENEERQIINSTISIDGYNYYWKRYETTVSPNRGSSRAWVEFDAEKFDFCPRSNFFLTYKCDDVTYRSRFEKPVEVEVKNLRVERLFLDSLILVNEELAAKEIVPPQISFKKYNPTYYEIKVSNATTPYFLSFRQLFHPSWKIKINENGEMETVPPHVLVDGFANGWYLDKLGSYTLIVEFQDEKILIIGRIISLVSVVSFLGLGVFSYAKKTYFTK
;
A
#
# COMPACT_ATOMS: atom_id res chain seq x y z
N PRO A 1 13.64 5.53 12.37
CA PRO A 1 12.71 5.87 13.48
C PRO A 1 11.55 4.88 13.51
N ARG A 2 11.10 4.50 14.71
CA ARG A 2 9.93 3.65 14.94
C ARG A 2 8.98 4.34 15.90
N THR A 3 7.68 4.18 15.70
CA THR A 3 6.70 4.63 16.70
C THR A 3 6.71 3.67 17.88
N VAL A 4 6.84 4.20 19.09
CA VAL A 4 6.86 3.42 20.34
C VAL A 4 5.68 3.71 21.26
N GLY A 5 4.98 4.82 21.02
CA GLY A 5 3.78 5.20 21.74
C GLY A 5 2.87 6.06 20.89
N LEU A 6 1.56 5.93 21.13
CA LEU A 6 0.52 6.75 20.54
C LEU A 6 -0.47 7.13 21.65
N SER A 7 -0.70 8.43 21.81
CA SER A 7 -1.76 8.99 22.65
C SER A 7 -2.72 9.79 21.77
N GLU A 8 -3.82 10.29 22.35
CA GLU A 8 -4.74 11.17 21.62
C GLU A 8 -4.10 12.52 21.22
N ALA A 9 -3.12 13.01 21.99
CA ALA A 9 -2.52 14.33 21.78
C ALA A 9 -1.17 14.29 21.04
N SER A 10 -0.41 13.20 21.16
CA SER A 10 0.92 13.11 20.57
C SER A 10 1.32 11.68 20.22
N ARG A 11 2.21 11.57 19.24
CA ARG A 11 2.86 10.34 18.79
C ARG A 11 4.32 10.37 19.20
N ILE A 12 4.79 9.27 19.78
CA ILE A 12 6.16 9.14 20.27
C ILE A 12 6.98 8.33 19.28
N TYR A 13 8.07 8.92 18.81
CA TYR A 13 9.02 8.33 17.90
C TYR A 13 10.32 8.04 18.63
N GLN A 14 10.79 6.80 18.55
CA GLN A 14 12.14 6.41 18.97
C GLN A 14 13.02 6.22 17.75
N PHE A 15 14.26 6.70 17.80
CA PHE A 15 15.22 6.54 16.73
C PHE A 15 16.63 6.37 17.28
N ARG A 16 17.49 5.74 16.50
CA ARG A 16 18.91 5.60 16.81
C ARG A 16 19.73 6.51 15.92
N VAL A 17 20.67 7.22 16.52
CA VAL A 17 21.67 8.04 15.85
C VAL A 17 23.00 7.30 15.88
N GLU A 18 23.53 6.97 14.69
CA GLU A 18 24.78 6.22 14.54
C GLU A 18 26.02 7.13 14.60
N ASN A 19 25.90 8.37 14.12
CA ASN A 19 26.97 9.37 14.12
C ASN A 19 26.50 10.60 14.88
N LYS A 20 27.21 11.00 15.93
CA LYS A 20 26.90 12.24 16.64
C LYS A 20 27.01 13.45 15.72
N GLY A 21 26.19 14.47 15.94
CA GLY A 21 26.22 15.70 15.14
C GLY A 21 24.90 16.44 15.13
N ASP A 22 24.82 17.48 14.30
CA ASP A 22 23.60 18.26 14.10
C ASP A 22 22.70 17.62 13.05
N TYR A 23 21.43 17.45 13.42
CA TYR A 23 20.39 16.89 12.56
C TYR A 23 19.20 17.83 12.45
N VAL A 24 18.72 18.01 11.22
CA VAL A 24 17.38 18.53 10.97
C VAL A 24 16.37 17.40 11.11
N ILE A 25 15.38 17.61 11.98
CA ILE A 25 14.23 16.73 12.09
C ILE A 25 13.13 17.24 11.17
N ASN A 26 12.65 16.37 10.29
CA ASN A 26 11.57 16.65 9.36
C ASN A 26 10.45 15.62 9.50
N LEU A 27 9.21 16.06 9.31
CA LEU A 27 8.10 15.15 9.03
C LEU A 27 7.84 15.12 7.53
N TYR A 28 7.80 13.92 6.97
CA TYR A 28 7.38 13.70 5.59
C TYR A 28 5.93 13.25 5.54
N GLY A 29 5.17 13.82 4.60
CA GLY A 29 3.75 13.50 4.42
C GLY A 29 2.81 14.67 4.66
N ILE A 30 3.39 15.82 5.04
CA ILE A 30 2.69 17.08 5.25
C ILE A 30 2.01 17.48 3.95
N ASP A 31 0.69 17.46 3.99
CA ASP A 31 -0.13 17.83 2.86
C ASP A 31 -0.52 19.30 3.00
N SER A 32 0.13 20.16 2.22
CA SER A 32 -0.22 21.58 2.10
C SER A 32 -1.61 21.79 1.48
N LYS A 33 -2.31 20.72 1.09
CA LYS A 33 -3.62 20.79 0.45
C LYS A 33 -4.80 20.85 1.44
N GLY A 34 -4.55 20.90 2.75
CA GLY A 34 -5.62 21.06 3.75
C GLY A 34 -6.23 19.75 4.22
N THR A 35 -5.38 18.72 4.42
CA THR A 35 -5.79 17.44 5.03
C THR A 35 -5.68 17.44 6.55
N TYR A 36 -4.78 18.28 7.07
CA TYR A 36 -4.52 18.43 8.50
C TYR A 36 -4.47 19.91 8.83
N GLU A 37 -4.93 20.26 10.02
CA GLU A 37 -4.70 21.58 10.61
C GLU A 37 -3.67 21.46 11.74
N TYR A 38 -2.54 22.13 11.55
CA TYR A 38 -1.43 22.11 12.49
C TYR A 38 -1.53 23.29 13.46
N PRO A 39 -1.27 23.08 14.77
CA PRO A 39 -1.14 24.21 15.68
C PRO A 39 0.06 25.07 15.25
N LYS A 40 -0.04 26.38 15.42
CA LYS A 40 1.05 27.31 15.07
C LYS A 40 2.32 27.03 15.87
N MET A 41 2.14 26.78 17.18
CA MET A 41 3.23 26.42 18.09
C MET A 41 3.06 24.98 18.51
N TRP A 42 4.13 24.20 18.44
CA TRP A 42 4.15 22.81 18.86
C TRP A 42 4.91 22.70 20.16
N GLU A 43 4.32 22.00 21.12
CA GLU A 43 4.99 21.55 22.33
C GLU A 43 5.53 20.14 22.08
N ILE A 44 6.85 20.04 21.95
CA ILE A 44 7.56 18.78 21.81
C ILE A 44 8.47 18.55 23.01
N ALA A 45 8.85 17.31 23.23
CA ALA A 45 9.81 16.86 24.20
C ALA A 45 10.79 15.94 23.48
N LEU A 46 12.06 16.31 23.53
CA LEU A 46 13.17 15.54 22.96
C LEU A 46 14.02 15.02 24.12
N ASP A 47 14.10 13.70 24.26
CA ASP A 47 14.75 13.01 25.38
C ASP A 47 14.29 13.54 26.75
N GLY A 48 12.98 13.77 26.86
CA GLY A 48 12.35 14.32 28.07
C GLY A 48 12.52 15.83 28.28
N LYS A 49 13.31 16.52 27.45
CA LYS A 49 13.48 17.98 27.53
C LYS A 49 12.42 18.69 26.65
N PRO A 50 11.61 19.59 27.21
CA PRO A 50 10.56 20.28 26.47
C PRO A 50 11.12 21.39 25.57
N TYR A 51 10.48 21.57 24.41
CA TYR A 51 10.72 22.65 23.46
C TYR A 51 9.40 23.17 22.92
N THR A 52 9.37 24.47 22.61
CA THR A 52 8.27 25.12 21.91
C THR A 52 8.80 25.57 20.56
N ILE A 53 8.24 25.02 19.48
CA ILE A 53 8.73 25.24 18.11
C ILE A 53 7.60 25.76 17.21
N GLU A 54 7.96 26.53 16.20
CA GLU A 54 7.06 26.91 15.10
C GLU A 54 7.56 26.20 13.84
N PRO A 55 6.95 25.05 13.47
CA PRO A 55 7.44 24.26 12.36
C PRO A 55 7.29 25.00 11.03
N GLN A 56 8.27 24.82 10.15
CA GLN A 56 8.29 25.50 8.86
C GLN A 56 8.00 24.52 7.73
N VAL A 57 7.05 24.85 6.87
CA VAL A 57 6.74 24.03 5.68
C VAL A 57 7.81 24.29 4.62
N ASP A 58 8.52 23.24 4.22
CA ASP A 58 9.45 23.24 3.09
C ASP A 58 9.06 22.13 2.10
N LYS A 59 8.42 22.53 1.00
CA LYS A 59 7.91 21.63 -0.06
C LYS A 59 6.98 20.54 0.48
N LYS A 60 7.49 19.32 0.67
CA LYS A 60 6.76 18.13 1.17
C LYS A 60 7.13 17.76 2.60
N PHE A 61 7.96 18.58 3.23
CA PHE A 61 8.48 18.38 4.56
C PHE A 61 8.00 19.48 5.48
N LEU A 62 7.77 19.12 6.74
CA LEU A 62 7.67 20.09 7.81
C LEU A 62 8.92 19.99 8.66
N LYS A 63 9.73 21.04 8.57
CA LYS A 63 10.93 21.20 9.36
C LYS A 63 10.52 21.53 10.79
N ILE A 64 10.82 20.60 11.70
CA ILE A 64 10.57 20.74 13.14
C ILE A 64 11.65 21.64 13.75
N GLY A 65 12.92 21.36 13.45
CA GLY A 65 14.06 22.10 13.98
C GLY A 65 15.37 21.37 13.74
N SER A 66 16.47 22.00 14.14
CA SER A 66 17.81 21.44 14.14
C SER A 66 18.25 21.16 15.56
N PHE A 67 18.76 19.96 15.83
CA PHE A 67 19.16 19.51 17.15
C PHE A 67 20.46 18.71 17.08
N TYR A 68 21.30 18.88 18.10
CA TYR A 68 22.48 18.06 18.29
C TYR A 68 22.10 16.72 18.93
N PHE A 69 22.63 15.62 18.39
CA PHE A 69 22.46 14.29 18.94
C PHE A 69 23.81 13.63 19.23
N ASP A 70 23.87 12.95 20.37
CA ASP A 70 24.92 11.97 20.64
C ASP A 70 24.65 10.65 19.90
N THR A 71 25.61 9.74 19.90
CA THR A 71 25.37 8.38 19.37
C THR A 71 24.52 7.59 20.36
N GLY A 72 23.43 6.98 19.89
CA GLY A 72 22.55 6.19 20.76
C GLY A 72 21.07 6.30 20.39
N ASP A 73 20.22 5.82 21.30
CA ASP A 73 18.78 5.86 21.16
C ASP A 73 18.22 7.17 21.73
N HIS A 74 17.33 7.79 20.98
CA HIS A 74 16.67 9.05 21.29
C HIS A 74 15.16 8.95 21.08
N GLU A 75 14.42 9.83 21.74
CA GLU A 75 12.96 9.87 21.69
C GLU A 75 12.43 11.29 21.49
N ILE A 76 11.43 11.44 20.63
CA ILE A 76 10.70 12.69 20.42
C ILE A 76 9.19 12.43 20.39
N ASN A 77 8.40 13.25 21.08
CA ASN A 77 6.95 13.30 20.85
C ASN A 77 6.59 14.40 19.85
N ILE A 78 5.64 14.08 18.97
CA ILE A 78 5.12 14.96 17.95
C ILE A 78 3.62 15.12 18.18
N PRO A 79 3.09 16.34 18.31
CA PRO A 79 1.66 16.59 18.40
C PRO A 79 0.91 15.98 17.21
N ILE A 80 -0.24 15.37 17.48
CA ILE A 80 -1.15 14.92 16.42
C ILE A 80 -1.94 16.15 15.97
N PRO A 81 -1.93 16.49 14.67
CA PRO A 81 -2.71 17.61 14.16
C PRO A 81 -4.21 17.33 14.23
N GLU A 82 -5.01 18.38 14.09
CA GLU A 82 -6.44 18.20 13.87
C GLU A 82 -6.68 17.54 12.51
N LEU A 83 -7.45 16.45 12.52
CA LEU A 83 -7.80 15.70 11.33
C LEU A 83 -9.03 16.33 10.69
N LEU A 84 -8.84 16.91 9.50
CA LEU A 84 -9.94 17.55 8.77
C LEU A 84 -10.84 16.51 8.12
N ASN A 85 -12.12 16.85 8.00
CA ASN A 85 -13.06 16.01 7.27
C ASN A 85 -12.83 16.17 5.77
N LEU A 86 -12.52 15.07 5.09
CA LEU A 86 -12.19 15.04 3.68
C LEU A 86 -13.40 14.81 2.77
N VAL A 87 -14.62 14.90 3.29
CA VAL A 87 -15.84 14.87 2.48
C VAL A 87 -16.65 16.14 2.68
N ASP A 88 -17.16 16.69 1.58
CA ASP A 88 -17.97 17.91 1.59
C ASP A 88 -19.42 17.59 1.93
N ILE A 89 -19.71 17.42 3.22
CA ILE A 89 -21.06 17.18 3.73
C ILE A 89 -21.37 18.21 4.82
N PRO A 90 -22.50 18.93 4.73
CA PRO A 90 -22.92 19.83 5.79
C PRO A 90 -23.06 19.07 7.11
N THR A 91 -22.48 19.61 8.19
CA THR A 91 -22.57 19.05 9.54
C THR A 91 -24.04 18.83 9.90
N GLU A 92 -24.34 17.69 10.55
CA GLU A 92 -25.70 17.30 10.99
C GLU A 92 -26.73 16.99 9.88
N LYS A 93 -26.37 17.09 8.59
CA LYS A 93 -27.26 16.66 7.52
C LYS A 93 -27.48 15.15 7.58
N ILE A 94 -28.75 14.75 7.62
CA ILE A 94 -29.16 13.36 7.44
C ILE A 94 -29.09 13.03 5.94
N VAL A 95 -28.39 11.95 5.63
CA VAL A 95 -28.24 11.35 4.32
C VAL A 95 -29.08 10.08 4.30
N ASP A 96 -30.08 10.06 3.43
CA ASP A 96 -30.91 8.88 3.24
C ASP A 96 -30.19 7.88 2.33
N VAL A 97 -30.05 6.65 2.78
CA VAL A 97 -29.54 5.51 2.01
C VAL A 97 -30.70 4.53 1.84
N SER A 98 -30.96 4.13 0.61
CA SER A 98 -32.03 3.18 0.32
C SER A 98 -31.68 2.29 -0.86
N THR A 99 -32.53 1.30 -1.12
CA THR A 99 -32.42 0.44 -2.30
C THR A 99 -32.34 1.17 -3.63
N ASP A 100 -32.88 2.39 -3.72
CA ASP A 100 -32.86 3.20 -4.94
C ASP A 100 -31.90 4.40 -4.84
N ASN A 101 -31.25 4.59 -3.68
CA ASN A 101 -30.39 5.73 -3.42
C ASN A 101 -29.10 5.29 -2.72
N HIS A 102 -28.01 5.31 -3.48
CA HIS A 102 -26.66 4.91 -3.06
C HIS A 102 -25.74 6.14 -3.02
N PRO A 103 -25.83 6.97 -1.96
CA PRO A 103 -25.09 8.23 -1.91
C PRO A 103 -23.58 7.98 -1.87
N ARG A 104 -22.86 8.79 -2.62
CA ARG A 104 -21.41 8.68 -2.82
C ARG A 104 -20.73 10.02 -2.56
N PHE A 105 -19.63 10.00 -1.84
CA PHE A 105 -18.90 11.18 -1.39
C PHE A 105 -17.43 11.08 -1.78
N GLU A 106 -16.95 12.03 -2.58
CA GLU A 106 -15.54 12.08 -3.01
C GLU A 106 -14.63 12.44 -1.83
N ILE A 107 -13.48 11.75 -1.74
CA ILE A 107 -12.47 12.03 -0.73
C ILE A 107 -11.56 13.14 -1.27
N ASN A 108 -11.70 14.34 -0.71
CA ASN A 108 -10.86 15.48 -1.00
C ASN A 108 -9.41 15.22 -0.61
N ASN A 109 -8.47 15.73 -1.42
CA ASN A 109 -7.02 15.55 -1.24
C ASN A 109 -6.57 14.09 -1.11
N PHE A 110 -7.25 13.21 -1.84
CA PHE A 110 -6.98 11.78 -1.80
C PHE A 110 -5.50 11.45 -2.11
N ASN A 111 -4.97 10.56 -1.28
CA ASN A 111 -3.65 9.96 -1.36
C ASN A 111 -3.78 8.44 -1.23
N PRO A 112 -3.45 7.67 -2.28
CA PRO A 112 -3.62 6.21 -2.31
C PRO A 112 -2.61 5.44 -1.44
N TYR A 113 -1.57 6.12 -0.93
CA TYR A 113 -0.57 5.54 -0.03
C TYR A 113 -0.87 5.79 1.45
N SER A 114 -2.04 6.35 1.76
CA SER A 114 -2.43 6.71 3.12
C SER A 114 -3.53 5.80 3.65
N THR A 115 -3.67 5.76 4.97
CA THR A 115 -4.79 5.08 5.64
C THR A 115 -5.82 6.12 6.04
N TYR A 116 -7.09 5.82 5.82
CA TYR A 116 -8.22 6.68 6.18
C TYR A 116 -9.04 6.03 7.27
N LYS A 117 -9.51 6.83 8.21
CA LYS A 117 -10.59 6.49 9.14
C LYS A 117 -11.90 6.98 8.54
N ILE A 118 -12.86 6.08 8.40
CA ILE A 118 -14.23 6.40 8.02
C ILE A 118 -15.09 6.23 9.26
N SER A 119 -15.86 7.25 9.62
CA SER A 119 -16.75 7.21 10.76
C SER A 119 -18.04 7.96 10.52
N PHE A 120 -19.15 7.43 11.01
CA PHE A 120 -20.48 8.05 10.85
C PHE A 120 -21.46 7.46 11.87
N ASP A 121 -22.60 8.12 12.02
CA ASP A 121 -23.72 7.61 12.80
C ASP A 121 -24.81 7.11 11.85
N TYR A 122 -25.46 6.00 12.19
CA TYR A 122 -26.49 5.41 11.35
C TYR A 122 -27.71 4.94 12.15
N LEU A 123 -28.85 4.84 11.47
CA LEU A 123 -30.09 4.27 11.97
C LEU A 123 -30.79 3.50 10.84
N ILE A 124 -30.89 2.18 10.98
CA ILE A 124 -31.64 1.33 10.04
C ILE A 124 -33.13 1.44 10.38
N LYS A 125 -33.93 2.01 9.47
CA LYS A 125 -35.39 2.13 9.61
C LYS A 125 -36.10 0.88 9.13
N LYS A 126 -35.63 0.31 8.02
CA LYS A 126 -36.16 -0.89 7.35
C LYS A 126 -35.02 -1.68 6.72
N GLY A 127 -35.17 -2.99 6.60
CA GLY A 127 -34.13 -3.90 6.09
C GLY A 127 -33.38 -4.63 7.19
N ASP A 128 -32.33 -5.38 6.85
CA ASP A 128 -31.50 -6.11 7.82
C ASP A 128 -30.01 -5.74 7.78
N LYS A 129 -29.52 -5.23 6.65
CA LYS A 129 -28.15 -4.77 6.47
C LYS A 129 -28.04 -3.64 5.43
N PHE A 130 -26.94 -2.90 5.51
CA PHE A 130 -26.44 -2.03 4.44
C PHE A 130 -24.91 -2.09 4.44
N GLU A 131 -24.31 -1.54 3.40
CA GLU A 131 -22.89 -1.63 3.10
C GLU A 131 -22.22 -0.28 2.96
N VAL A 132 -20.95 -0.22 3.35
CA VAL A 132 -20.07 0.93 3.13
C VAL A 132 -18.89 0.47 2.32
N ILE A 133 -18.69 1.11 1.18
CA ILE A 133 -17.74 0.69 0.16
C ILE A 133 -16.79 1.85 -0.12
N LEU A 134 -15.50 1.55 -0.27
CA LEU A 134 -14.57 2.49 -0.87
C LEU A 134 -14.42 2.14 -2.34
N VAL A 135 -14.95 3.02 -3.17
CA VAL A 135 -14.87 2.88 -4.62
C VAL A 135 -13.74 3.78 -5.09
N ASP A 136 -12.80 3.25 -5.87
CA ASP A 136 -11.71 4.02 -6.47
C ASP A 136 -11.92 4.22 -7.98
N ASP A 137 -11.11 5.09 -8.60
CA ASP A 137 -11.19 5.41 -10.03
C ASP A 137 -10.79 4.26 -10.96
N LEU A 138 -10.19 3.19 -10.43
CA LEU A 138 -9.84 1.99 -11.18
C LEU A 138 -11.01 1.00 -11.28
N ASN A 139 -11.97 1.08 -10.36
CA ASN A 139 -13.06 0.11 -10.22
C ASN A 139 -14.47 0.73 -10.37
N VAL A 140 -14.58 1.98 -10.83
CA VAL A 140 -15.87 2.70 -10.97
C VAL A 140 -16.86 1.97 -11.90
N GLU A 141 -16.36 1.28 -12.92
CA GLU A 141 -17.19 0.64 -13.96
C GLU A 141 -17.39 -0.87 -13.76
N LYS A 142 -16.85 -1.46 -12.70
CA LYS A 142 -16.95 -2.91 -12.48
C LYS A 142 -18.15 -3.23 -11.61
N GLU A 143 -18.98 -4.18 -12.08
CA GLU A 143 -20.05 -4.81 -11.29
C GLU A 143 -19.45 -5.41 -10.00
N ASN A 144 -20.29 -5.56 -8.96
CA ASN A 144 -20.00 -5.82 -7.54
C ASN A 144 -18.81 -6.75 -7.15
N GLU A 145 -18.24 -7.53 -8.06
CA GLU A 145 -17.19 -8.52 -7.79
C GLU A 145 -15.77 -7.95 -7.65
N GLU A 146 -15.45 -6.75 -8.19
CA GLU A 146 -14.08 -6.18 -8.14
C GLU A 146 -13.94 -4.91 -7.29
N ARG A 147 -15.01 -4.45 -6.62
CA ARG A 147 -14.93 -3.29 -5.72
C ARG A 147 -14.25 -3.67 -4.40
N GLN A 148 -13.41 -2.79 -3.84
CA GLN A 148 -12.80 -3.02 -2.53
C GLN A 148 -13.85 -2.83 -1.43
N ILE A 149 -14.38 -3.97 -0.97
CA ILE A 149 -15.34 -4.03 0.13
C ILE A 149 -14.60 -3.76 1.46
N ILE A 150 -14.95 -2.68 2.16
CA ILE A 150 -14.38 -2.39 3.49
C ILE A 150 -15.30 -2.99 4.56
N ASN A 151 -15.01 -4.22 5.03
CA ASN A 151 -15.70 -4.88 6.16
C ASN A 151 -17.21 -4.56 6.18
N SER A 152 -17.89 -4.87 5.07
CA SER A 152 -18.99 -4.03 4.61
C SER A 152 -20.34 -4.30 5.22
N THR A 153 -20.61 -5.47 5.79
CA THR A 153 -21.99 -5.76 6.18
C THR A 153 -22.31 -5.26 7.58
N ILE A 154 -22.91 -4.08 7.68
CA ILE A 154 -23.48 -3.57 8.92
C ILE A 154 -24.89 -4.14 9.05
N SER A 155 -25.09 -5.09 9.97
CA SER A 155 -26.37 -5.78 10.17
C SER A 155 -27.05 -5.42 11.48
N ILE A 156 -28.36 -5.65 11.54
CA ILE A 156 -29.19 -5.50 12.73
C ILE A 156 -28.79 -6.54 13.80
N ASP A 157 -28.44 -6.09 15.02
CA ASP A 157 -28.68 -6.88 16.24
C ASP A 157 -30.13 -6.70 16.71
N GLY A 158 -30.71 -7.68 17.42
CA GLY A 158 -32.16 -7.82 17.63
C GLY A 158 -32.94 -6.67 18.33
N TYR A 159 -32.36 -5.49 18.55
CA TYR A 159 -32.96 -4.38 19.29
C TYR A 159 -32.67 -2.96 18.71
N ASN A 160 -32.65 -2.76 17.39
CA ASN A 160 -32.15 -1.50 16.79
C ASN A 160 -33.20 -0.48 16.33
N TYR A 161 -33.68 0.34 17.27
CA TYR A 161 -34.44 1.57 16.99
C TYR A 161 -33.72 2.83 17.47
N TYR A 162 -32.39 2.87 17.45
CA TYR A 162 -31.59 4.00 17.94
C TYR A 162 -30.35 4.24 17.07
N TRP A 163 -29.80 5.45 17.15
CA TRP A 163 -28.58 5.85 16.43
C TRP A 163 -27.36 5.11 16.95
N LYS A 164 -26.57 4.54 16.03
CA LYS A 164 -25.32 3.84 16.33
C LYS A 164 -24.13 4.52 15.67
N ARG A 165 -22.95 4.40 16.28
CA ARG A 165 -21.67 4.85 15.72
C ARG A 165 -21.00 3.70 14.98
N TYR A 166 -20.53 3.94 13.76
CA TYR A 166 -19.65 3.05 13.02
C TYR A 166 -18.31 3.72 12.78
N GLU A 167 -17.22 2.98 12.97
CA GLU A 167 -15.87 3.44 12.66
C GLU A 167 -15.06 2.29 12.05
N THR A 168 -14.32 2.57 10.99
CA THR A 168 -13.41 1.62 10.35
C THR A 168 -12.20 2.34 9.77
N THR A 169 -11.14 1.58 9.50
CA THR A 169 -9.95 2.08 8.83
C THR A 169 -9.72 1.34 7.52
N VAL A 170 -9.38 2.07 6.46
CA VAL A 170 -9.10 1.49 5.14
C VAL A 170 -7.79 2.04 4.57
N SER A 171 -7.04 1.17 3.91
CA SER A 171 -5.95 1.57 3.02
C SER A 171 -6.39 1.35 1.56
N PRO A 172 -6.43 2.40 0.72
CA PRO A 172 -6.87 2.29 -0.67
C PRO A 172 -5.93 1.49 -1.56
N ASN A 173 -6.39 1.23 -2.79
CA ASN A 173 -5.53 0.74 -3.85
C ASN A 173 -4.44 1.77 -4.22
N ARG A 174 -3.17 1.38 -4.14
CA ARG A 174 -2.01 2.24 -4.40
C ARG A 174 -1.94 2.82 -5.82
N GLY A 175 -2.65 2.23 -6.79
CA GLY A 175 -2.73 2.72 -8.16
C GLY A 175 -3.82 3.77 -8.42
N SER A 176 -4.72 3.98 -7.46
CA SER A 176 -5.85 4.90 -7.63
C SER A 176 -5.42 6.37 -7.53
N SER A 177 -6.08 7.26 -8.25
CA SER A 177 -5.85 8.71 -8.14
C SER A 177 -7.00 9.43 -7.44
N ARG A 178 -8.17 8.80 -7.36
CA ARG A 178 -9.36 9.29 -6.66
C ARG A 178 -10.10 8.15 -6.00
N ALA A 179 -10.79 8.44 -4.92
CA ALA A 179 -11.69 7.50 -4.27
C ALA A 179 -12.89 8.19 -3.64
N TRP A 180 -13.92 7.40 -3.39
CA TRP A 180 -15.19 7.83 -2.84
C TRP A 180 -15.66 6.84 -1.79
N VAL A 181 -16.32 7.36 -0.75
CA VAL A 181 -17.11 6.54 0.18
C VAL A 181 -18.52 6.43 -0.40
N GLU A 182 -18.98 5.21 -0.64
CA GLU A 182 -20.31 4.89 -1.15
C GLU A 182 -21.07 4.11 -0.08
N PHE A 183 -22.32 4.51 0.15
CA PHE A 183 -23.27 3.72 0.94
C PHE A 183 -24.16 2.94 0.00
N ASP A 184 -24.23 1.64 0.21
CA ASP A 184 -25.01 0.73 -0.60
C ASP A 184 -26.02 -0.02 0.26
N ALA A 185 -27.23 -0.23 -0.26
CA ALA A 185 -28.32 -0.86 0.46
C ALA A 185 -29.12 -1.78 -0.47
N GLU A 186 -28.55 -2.95 -0.76
CA GLU A 186 -29.24 -3.97 -1.55
C GLU A 186 -30.56 -4.42 -0.92
N LYS A 187 -31.51 -4.85 -1.75
CA LYS A 187 -32.79 -5.39 -1.29
C LYS A 187 -32.58 -6.55 -0.33
N PHE A 188 -33.32 -6.52 0.77
CA PHE A 188 -33.33 -7.62 1.71
C PHE A 188 -34.13 -8.80 1.12
N ASP A 189 -33.46 -9.92 0.86
CA ASP A 189 -34.11 -11.14 0.38
C ASP A 189 -34.48 -12.09 1.52
N PHE A 190 -35.78 -12.18 1.81
CA PHE A 190 -36.32 -13.10 2.81
C PHE A 190 -36.67 -14.48 2.26
N CYS A 191 -36.46 -14.77 0.97
CA CYS A 191 -36.84 -16.03 0.32
C CYS A 191 -36.19 -17.24 0.99
N PRO A 192 -34.87 -17.27 1.25
CA PRO A 192 -34.22 -18.42 1.86
C PRO A 192 -34.63 -18.63 3.33
N ARG A 193 -34.97 -17.53 4.04
CA ARG A 193 -35.36 -17.54 5.46
C ARG A 193 -36.81 -17.95 5.68
N SER A 194 -37.71 -17.63 4.75
CA SER A 194 -39.15 -17.93 4.86
C SER A 194 -39.53 -19.36 4.45
N ASN A 195 -38.74 -19.98 3.58
CA ASN A 195 -39.11 -21.23 2.92
C ASN A 195 -38.02 -22.29 3.02
N PHE A 196 -37.70 -22.71 4.24
CA PHE A 196 -36.63 -23.69 4.52
C PHE A 196 -36.76 -25.01 3.71
N PHE A 197 -37.99 -25.43 3.37
CA PHE A 197 -38.26 -26.64 2.58
C PHE A 197 -38.36 -26.40 1.07
N LEU A 198 -38.40 -25.15 0.61
CA LEU A 198 -38.60 -24.77 -0.80
C LEU A 198 -37.50 -23.81 -1.30
N THR A 199 -36.31 -23.84 -0.70
CA THR A 199 -35.20 -22.94 -1.02
C THR A 199 -34.82 -22.97 -2.51
N TYR A 200 -34.98 -24.12 -3.18
CA TYR A 200 -34.76 -24.28 -4.62
C TYR A 200 -35.66 -23.41 -5.49
N LYS A 201 -36.81 -22.93 -4.98
CA LYS A 201 -37.66 -21.98 -5.70
C LYS A 201 -37.11 -20.56 -5.68
N CYS A 202 -36.19 -20.24 -4.76
CA CYS A 202 -35.53 -18.95 -4.70
C CYS A 202 -34.49 -18.75 -5.83
N ASP A 203 -34.17 -19.80 -6.59
CA ASP A 203 -33.36 -19.70 -7.81
C ASP A 203 -34.13 -19.05 -8.97
N ASP A 204 -35.47 -19.11 -8.94
CA ASP A 204 -36.33 -18.41 -9.90
C ASP A 204 -36.47 -16.93 -9.50
N VAL A 205 -35.98 -16.01 -10.36
CA VAL A 205 -35.98 -14.56 -10.13
C VAL A 205 -37.40 -14.00 -9.90
N THR A 206 -38.40 -14.53 -10.60
CA THR A 206 -39.81 -14.10 -10.45
C THR A 206 -40.37 -14.57 -9.11
N TYR A 207 -40.00 -15.77 -8.67
CA TYR A 207 -40.37 -16.27 -7.35
C TYR A 207 -39.67 -15.46 -6.24
N ARG A 208 -38.36 -15.24 -6.36
CA ARG A 208 -37.48 -14.54 -5.41
C ARG A 208 -37.86 -13.08 -5.21
N SER A 209 -38.17 -12.35 -6.28
CA SER A 209 -38.53 -10.92 -6.23
C SER A 209 -39.74 -10.61 -5.33
N ARG A 210 -40.62 -11.59 -5.07
CA ARG A 210 -41.76 -11.43 -4.15
C ARG A 210 -41.36 -11.35 -2.67
N PHE A 211 -40.16 -11.80 -2.34
CA PHE A 211 -39.60 -11.80 -0.99
C PHE A 211 -38.57 -10.70 -0.77
N GLU A 212 -38.21 -9.97 -1.83
CA GLU A 212 -37.37 -8.78 -1.73
C GLU A 212 -38.13 -7.66 -1.00
N LYS A 213 -37.48 -7.07 0.00
CA LYS A 213 -37.97 -5.92 0.75
C LYS A 213 -37.00 -4.75 0.63
N PRO A 214 -37.51 -3.51 0.57
CA PRO A 214 -36.66 -2.34 0.53
C PRO A 214 -35.88 -2.18 1.84
N VAL A 215 -34.71 -1.59 1.72
CA VAL A 215 -33.87 -1.17 2.83
C VAL A 215 -33.91 0.36 2.91
N GLU A 216 -34.02 0.89 4.13
CA GLU A 216 -34.02 2.33 4.41
C GLU A 216 -33.12 2.59 5.63
N VAL A 217 -32.10 3.41 5.44
CA VAL A 217 -31.10 3.76 6.45
C VAL A 217 -30.88 5.26 6.44
N GLU A 218 -30.85 5.88 7.62
CA GLU A 218 -30.42 7.27 7.79
C GLU A 218 -28.97 7.30 8.26
N VAL A 219 -28.13 8.11 7.63
CA VAL A 219 -26.72 8.32 7.99
C VAL A 219 -26.48 9.79 8.31
N LYS A 220 -25.66 10.10 9.31
CA LYS A 220 -25.22 11.47 9.60
C LYS A 220 -23.80 11.49 10.16
N ASN A 221 -23.24 12.69 10.31
CA ASN A 221 -21.91 12.90 10.90
C ASN A 221 -20.80 12.08 10.20
N LEU A 222 -20.90 11.93 8.87
CA LEU A 222 -19.88 11.26 8.09
C LEU A 222 -18.59 12.07 8.12
N ARG A 223 -17.53 11.42 8.61
CA ARG A 223 -16.16 11.91 8.57
C ARG A 223 -15.27 10.90 7.87
N VAL A 224 -14.48 11.41 6.94
CA VAL A 224 -13.36 10.69 6.32
C VAL A 224 -12.11 11.45 6.69
N GLU A 225 -11.25 10.83 7.49
CA GLU A 225 -10.06 11.46 8.05
C GLU A 225 -8.83 10.69 7.62
N ARG A 226 -7.82 11.36 7.08
CA ARG A 226 -6.53 10.71 6.84
C ARG A 226 -5.83 10.51 8.17
N LEU A 227 -5.43 9.29 8.49
CA LEU A 227 -4.69 9.03 9.73
C LEU A 227 -3.29 9.64 9.65
N PHE A 228 -2.91 10.35 10.70
CA PHE A 228 -1.58 10.95 10.82
C PHE A 228 -0.51 9.89 11.13
N LEU A 229 -0.05 9.21 10.07
CA LEU A 229 0.96 8.17 10.13
C LEU A 229 2.33 8.63 9.59
N ASP A 230 2.56 9.93 9.53
CA ASP A 230 3.71 10.54 8.86
C ASP A 230 5.06 10.08 9.43
N SER A 231 6.04 10.00 8.53
CA SER A 231 7.37 9.47 8.82
C SER A 231 8.29 10.57 9.30
N LEU A 232 8.91 10.34 10.46
CA LEU A 232 10.00 11.16 10.95
C LEU A 232 11.27 10.87 10.14
N ILE A 233 11.89 11.91 9.61
CA ILE A 233 13.14 11.84 8.84
C ILE A 233 14.18 12.72 9.52
N LEU A 234 15.34 12.16 9.76
CA LEU A 234 16.49 12.87 10.29
C LEU A 234 17.50 13.07 9.17
N VAL A 235 17.91 14.32 8.97
CA VAL A 235 18.91 14.70 7.97
C VAL A 235 20.10 15.28 8.71
N ASN A 236 21.24 14.60 8.65
CA ASN A 236 22.49 15.11 9.22
C ASN A 236 22.94 16.32 8.38
N GLU A 237 23.17 17.46 9.04
CA GLU A 237 23.47 18.73 8.35
C GLU A 237 24.84 18.69 7.64
N GLU A 238 25.84 18.08 8.25
CA GLU A 238 27.19 17.96 7.66
C GLU A 238 27.16 17.07 6.41
N LEU A 239 26.45 15.95 6.46
CA LEU A 239 26.29 15.05 5.31
C LEU A 239 25.43 15.68 4.21
N ALA A 240 24.41 16.45 4.56
CA ALA A 240 23.56 17.14 3.59
C ALA A 240 24.30 18.26 2.84
N ALA A 241 25.28 18.90 3.49
CA ALA A 241 26.13 19.91 2.86
C ALA A 241 27.17 19.32 1.89
N LYS A 242 27.41 17.99 1.94
CA LYS A 242 28.36 17.34 1.05
C LYS A 242 27.73 17.10 -0.32
N GLU A 243 28.39 17.58 -1.37
CA GLU A 243 27.95 17.34 -2.74
C GLU A 243 27.99 15.84 -3.06
N ILE A 244 26.83 15.27 -3.40
CA ILE A 244 26.70 13.87 -3.82
C ILE A 244 27.04 13.80 -5.30
N VAL A 245 28.28 13.40 -5.61
CA VAL A 245 28.71 13.16 -6.98
C VAL A 245 28.31 11.74 -7.36
N PRO A 246 27.37 11.55 -8.31
CA PRO A 246 26.98 10.19 -8.72
C PRO A 246 28.18 9.49 -9.37
N PRO A 247 28.33 8.17 -9.16
CA PRO A 247 29.37 7.41 -9.84
C PRO A 247 29.15 7.43 -11.36
N GLN A 248 30.26 7.31 -12.10
CA GLN A 248 30.19 7.06 -13.54
C GLN A 248 29.79 5.61 -13.77
N ILE A 249 28.77 5.38 -14.58
CA ILE A 249 28.25 4.05 -14.86
C ILE A 249 28.29 3.79 -16.37
N SER A 250 28.80 2.63 -16.74
CA SER A 250 28.63 2.06 -18.08
C SER A 250 28.11 0.63 -17.93
N PHE A 251 27.38 0.12 -18.92
CA PHE A 251 26.85 -1.23 -18.85
C PHE A 251 26.87 -1.92 -20.21
N LYS A 252 26.93 -3.24 -20.16
CA LYS A 252 26.83 -4.14 -21.30
C LYS A 252 25.72 -5.15 -21.03
N LYS A 253 24.68 -5.10 -21.86
CA LYS A 253 23.65 -6.12 -21.91
C LYS A 253 24.15 -7.29 -22.75
N TYR A 254 24.28 -8.47 -22.14
CA TYR A 254 24.62 -9.68 -22.90
C TYR A 254 23.36 -10.34 -23.46
N ASN A 255 22.29 -10.37 -22.67
CA ASN A 255 20.97 -10.87 -23.05
C ASN A 255 19.90 -10.20 -22.16
N PRO A 256 18.58 -10.47 -22.34
CA PRO A 256 17.54 -9.86 -21.52
C PRO A 256 17.63 -10.10 -20.02
N THR A 257 18.38 -11.12 -19.57
CA THR A 257 18.45 -11.63 -18.20
C THR A 257 19.82 -11.48 -17.55
N TYR A 258 20.82 -10.95 -18.26
CA TYR A 258 22.19 -10.84 -17.80
C TYR A 258 22.86 -9.54 -18.29
N TYR A 259 23.30 -8.75 -17.33
CA TYR A 259 23.92 -7.44 -17.53
C TYR A 259 25.19 -7.34 -16.70
N GLU A 260 26.22 -6.74 -17.30
CA GLU A 260 27.45 -6.35 -16.61
C GLU A 260 27.49 -4.83 -16.55
N ILE A 261 27.63 -4.28 -15.34
CA ILE A 261 27.63 -2.84 -15.08
C ILE A 261 28.99 -2.50 -14.49
N LYS A 262 29.70 -1.58 -15.11
CA LYS A 262 30.96 -1.02 -14.59
C LYS A 262 30.67 0.29 -13.90
N VAL A 263 31.02 0.34 -12.63
CA VAL A 263 30.91 1.51 -11.77
C VAL A 263 32.30 2.09 -11.61
N SER A 264 32.43 3.41 -11.77
CA SER A 264 33.70 4.11 -11.64
C SER A 264 33.54 5.34 -10.76
N ASN A 265 34.51 5.55 -9.87
CA ASN A 265 34.58 6.71 -8.97
C ASN A 265 33.34 6.86 -8.06
N ALA A 266 32.84 5.76 -7.47
CA ALA A 266 31.84 5.85 -6.40
C ALA A 266 32.50 6.44 -5.14
N THR A 267 32.22 7.70 -4.83
CA THR A 267 32.80 8.41 -3.67
C THR A 267 31.86 8.45 -2.47
N THR A 268 30.57 8.17 -2.70
CA THR A 268 29.52 8.06 -1.68
C THR A 268 28.60 6.89 -2.01
N PRO A 269 27.91 6.30 -1.01
CA PRO A 269 26.84 5.35 -1.24
C PRO A 269 25.78 5.88 -2.21
N TYR A 270 25.17 5.01 -3.00
CA TYR A 270 24.22 5.41 -4.03
C TYR A 270 23.15 4.34 -4.28
N PHE A 271 22.04 4.76 -4.87
CA PHE A 271 21.01 3.85 -5.37
C PHE A 271 21.22 3.58 -6.86
N LEU A 272 21.34 2.30 -7.22
CA LEU A 272 21.30 1.86 -8.61
C LEU A 272 19.84 1.58 -9.01
N SER A 273 19.29 2.38 -9.91
CA SER A 273 17.96 2.14 -10.52
C SER A 273 18.09 1.30 -11.79
N PHE A 274 17.46 0.13 -11.80
CA PHE A 274 17.40 -0.78 -12.95
C PHE A 274 15.97 -0.83 -13.49
N ARG A 275 15.74 -0.10 -14.58
CA ARG A 275 14.43 0.11 -15.23
C ARG A 275 13.94 -1.13 -16.02
N GLN A 276 13.91 -2.27 -15.35
CA GLN A 276 13.16 -3.47 -15.74
C GLN A 276 12.05 -3.70 -14.72
N LEU A 277 10.96 -4.37 -15.13
CA LEU A 277 9.86 -4.70 -14.24
C LEU A 277 10.35 -5.41 -12.98
N PHE A 278 9.84 -4.96 -11.84
CA PHE A 278 10.19 -5.47 -10.53
C PHE A 278 9.87 -6.95 -10.45
N HIS A 279 10.88 -7.76 -10.09
CA HIS A 279 10.69 -9.19 -9.89
C HIS A 279 11.70 -9.73 -8.87
N PRO A 280 11.28 -10.50 -7.84
CA PRO A 280 12.16 -10.98 -6.77
C PRO A 280 13.40 -11.77 -7.23
N SER A 281 13.31 -12.37 -8.43
CA SER A 281 14.36 -13.21 -9.03
C SER A 281 15.47 -12.44 -9.73
N TRP A 282 15.34 -11.11 -9.85
CA TRP A 282 16.49 -10.26 -10.18
C TRP A 282 17.45 -10.21 -9.01
N LYS A 283 18.72 -10.56 -9.24
CA LYS A 283 19.81 -10.45 -8.27
C LYS A 283 20.94 -9.62 -8.84
N ILE A 284 21.68 -8.98 -7.94
CA ILE A 284 22.93 -8.30 -8.27
C ILE A 284 24.06 -8.87 -7.41
N LYS A 285 25.24 -8.97 -8.02
CA LYS A 285 26.45 -9.43 -7.36
C LYS A 285 27.59 -8.48 -7.69
N ILE A 286 28.49 -8.26 -6.74
CA ILE A 286 29.71 -7.49 -6.96
C ILE A 286 30.81 -8.48 -7.34
N ASN A 287 31.48 -8.23 -8.46
CA ASN A 287 32.62 -9.02 -8.91
C ASN A 287 33.90 -8.22 -8.66
N GLU A 288 34.71 -8.70 -7.71
CA GLU A 288 36.05 -8.19 -7.44
C GLU A 288 37.06 -9.33 -7.53
N ASN A 289 37.99 -9.22 -8.47
CA ASN A 289 39.10 -10.17 -8.63
C ASN A 289 38.66 -11.65 -8.73
N GLY A 290 37.42 -11.92 -9.17
CA GLY A 290 36.85 -13.27 -9.28
C GLY A 290 36.01 -13.73 -8.08
N GLU A 291 35.99 -12.95 -6.99
CA GLU A 291 35.09 -13.19 -5.85
C GLU A 291 33.75 -12.48 -6.07
N MET A 292 32.66 -13.21 -5.79
CA MET A 292 31.29 -12.74 -6.02
C MET A 292 30.61 -12.47 -4.68
N GLU A 293 30.46 -11.20 -4.34
CA GLU A 293 29.75 -10.75 -3.15
C GLU A 293 28.26 -10.56 -3.46
N THR A 294 27.39 -11.14 -2.62
CA THR A 294 25.94 -10.99 -2.78
C THR A 294 25.47 -9.68 -2.14
N VAL A 295 24.76 -8.87 -2.92
CA VAL A 295 24.13 -7.64 -2.43
C VAL A 295 22.74 -7.96 -1.84
N PRO A 296 22.27 -7.19 -0.84
CA PRO A 296 20.92 -7.31 -0.31
C PRO A 296 19.82 -7.27 -1.40
N PRO A 297 18.61 -7.79 -1.09
CA PRO A 297 17.47 -7.74 -2.01
C PRO A 297 17.17 -6.32 -2.51
N HIS A 298 16.66 -6.24 -3.73
CA HIS A 298 16.25 -4.96 -4.30
C HIS A 298 14.99 -4.40 -3.63
N VAL A 299 14.78 -3.11 -3.85
CA VAL A 299 13.59 -2.34 -3.49
C VAL A 299 12.87 -1.87 -4.75
N LEU A 300 11.57 -1.61 -4.64
CA LEU A 300 10.78 -1.05 -5.72
C LEU A 300 11.14 0.43 -5.91
N VAL A 301 11.60 0.80 -7.10
CA VAL A 301 11.93 2.18 -7.48
C VAL A 301 10.96 2.65 -8.56
N ASP A 302 10.56 3.91 -8.51
CA ASP A 302 9.63 4.54 -9.47
C ASP A 302 8.31 3.76 -9.69
N GLY A 303 7.89 2.96 -8.71
CA GLY A 303 6.64 2.19 -8.75
C GLY A 303 6.66 0.93 -9.63
N PHE A 304 7.71 0.68 -10.42
CA PHE A 304 7.77 -0.50 -11.30
C PHE A 304 9.17 -1.12 -11.44
N ALA A 305 10.24 -0.39 -11.10
CA ALA A 305 11.61 -0.77 -11.39
C ALA A 305 12.28 -1.50 -10.20
N ASN A 306 13.33 -2.25 -10.48
CA ASN A 306 14.18 -2.82 -9.44
C ASN A 306 15.25 -1.79 -9.04
N GLY A 307 15.58 -1.68 -7.76
CA GLY A 307 16.69 -0.84 -7.32
C GLY A 307 17.48 -1.41 -6.15
N TRP A 308 18.77 -1.08 -6.09
CA TRP A 308 19.65 -1.55 -5.03
C TRP A 308 20.37 -0.38 -4.36
N TYR A 309 20.43 -0.41 -3.04
CA TYR A 309 21.32 0.46 -2.27
C TYR A 309 22.72 -0.15 -2.27
N LEU A 310 23.72 0.63 -2.68
CA LEU A 310 25.12 0.22 -2.76
C LEU A 310 25.95 1.19 -1.92
N ASP A 311 26.58 0.68 -0.87
CA ASP A 311 27.46 1.42 0.04
C ASP A 311 28.94 1.25 -0.29
N LYS A 312 29.28 0.31 -1.18
CA LYS A 312 30.63 0.09 -1.68
C LYS A 312 31.15 1.31 -2.44
N LEU A 313 32.37 1.71 -2.11
CA LEU A 313 33.06 2.85 -2.72
C LEU A 313 34.12 2.38 -3.72
N GLY A 314 34.57 3.28 -4.59
CA GLY A 314 35.60 3.04 -5.59
C GLY A 314 35.04 2.60 -6.94
N SER A 315 35.79 1.73 -7.63
CA SER A 315 35.48 1.25 -8.98
C SER A 315 35.40 -0.27 -8.97
N TYR A 316 34.28 -0.82 -9.46
CA TYR A 316 34.01 -2.25 -9.43
C TYR A 316 33.03 -2.65 -10.53
N THR A 317 32.87 -3.96 -10.73
CA THR A 317 31.92 -4.51 -11.69
C THR A 317 30.75 -5.17 -10.97
N LEU A 318 29.54 -4.85 -11.38
CA LEU A 318 28.31 -5.48 -10.92
C LEU A 318 27.78 -6.42 -12.00
N ILE A 319 27.29 -7.57 -11.58
CA ILE A 319 26.58 -8.53 -12.43
C ILE A 319 25.12 -8.56 -11.99
N VAL A 320 24.22 -8.17 -12.88
CA VAL A 320 22.77 -8.27 -12.67
C VAL A 320 22.27 -9.48 -13.45
N GLU A 321 21.67 -10.45 -12.76
CA GLU A 321 21.15 -11.68 -13.36
C GLU A 321 19.71 -11.99 -12.93
N PHE A 322 18.92 -12.54 -13.86
CA PHE A 322 17.60 -13.08 -13.58
C PHE A 322 17.70 -14.59 -13.32
N GLN A 323 17.50 -15.01 -12.07
CA GLN A 323 17.81 -16.38 -11.67
C GLN A 323 16.86 -17.44 -12.25
N ASP A 324 15.58 -17.12 -12.40
CA ASP A 324 14.57 -18.11 -12.81
C ASP A 324 14.74 -18.59 -14.25
N GLU A 325 15.48 -17.84 -15.08
CA GLU A 325 15.79 -18.29 -16.44
C GLU A 325 16.60 -19.59 -16.44
N LYS A 326 17.53 -19.76 -15.49
CA LYS A 326 18.34 -21.00 -15.39
C LYS A 326 17.44 -22.21 -15.11
N ILE A 327 16.45 -22.04 -14.23
CA ILE A 327 15.47 -23.07 -13.90
C ILE A 327 14.61 -23.40 -15.12
N LEU A 328 14.16 -22.37 -15.85
CA LEU A 328 13.37 -22.55 -17.06
C LEU A 328 14.14 -23.29 -18.16
N ILE A 329 15.43 -22.99 -18.35
CA ILE A 329 16.28 -23.67 -19.33
C ILE A 329 16.43 -25.15 -18.97
N ILE A 330 16.68 -25.48 -17.70
CA ILE A 330 16.76 -26.87 -17.23
C ILE A 330 15.43 -27.59 -17.48
N GLY A 331 14.30 -26.95 -17.15
CA GLY A 331 12.96 -27.50 -17.41
C GLY A 331 12.73 -27.78 -18.89
N ARG A 332 13.09 -26.84 -19.77
CA ARG A 332 12.98 -27.01 -21.23
C ARG A 332 13.79 -28.19 -21.75
N ILE A 333 15.02 -28.38 -21.27
CA ILE A 333 15.87 -29.52 -21.65
C ILE A 333 15.20 -30.83 -21.20
N ILE A 334 14.72 -30.90 -19.96
CA ILE A 334 14.04 -32.09 -19.43
C ILE A 334 12.78 -32.41 -20.23
N SER A 335 11.97 -31.40 -20.57
CA SER A 335 10.77 -31.60 -21.40
C SER A 335 11.12 -32.09 -22.80
N LEU A 336 12.16 -31.52 -23.45
CA LEU A 336 12.59 -31.95 -24.78
C LEU A 336 13.08 -33.39 -24.78
N VAL A 337 13.93 -33.76 -23.82
CA VAL A 337 14.43 -35.13 -23.66
C VAL A 337 13.26 -36.09 -23.45
N SER A 338 12.30 -35.73 -22.59
CA SER A 338 11.11 -36.54 -22.32
C SER A 338 10.29 -36.80 -23.60
N VAL A 339 10.01 -35.76 -24.40
CA VAL A 339 9.28 -35.89 -25.66
C VAL A 339 10.03 -36.79 -26.65
N VAL A 340 11.33 -36.61 -26.80
CA VAL A 340 12.16 -37.46 -27.69
C VAL A 340 12.16 -38.91 -27.23
N SER A 341 12.27 -39.17 -25.93
CA SER A 341 12.20 -40.52 -25.37
C SER A 341 10.84 -41.17 -25.62
N PHE A 342 9.73 -40.46 -25.41
CA PHE A 342 8.40 -40.99 -25.68
C PHE A 342 8.15 -41.27 -27.16
N LEU A 343 8.60 -40.39 -28.06
CA LEU A 343 8.52 -40.63 -29.51
C LEU A 343 9.37 -41.84 -29.92
N GLY A 344 10.58 -41.96 -29.39
CA GLY A 344 11.45 -43.10 -29.63
C GLY A 344 10.82 -44.44 -29.18
N LEU A 345 10.24 -44.47 -27.97
CA LEU A 345 9.51 -45.63 -27.47
C LEU A 345 8.26 -45.93 -28.31
N GLY A 346 7.53 -44.92 -28.75
CA GLY A 346 6.39 -45.05 -29.65
C GLY A 346 6.78 -45.70 -30.98
N VAL A 347 7.82 -45.19 -31.65
CA VAL A 347 8.35 -45.75 -32.90
C VAL A 347 8.85 -47.18 -32.69
N PHE A 348 9.58 -47.44 -31.60
CA PHE A 348 10.04 -48.79 -31.27
C PHE A 348 8.87 -49.77 -31.08
N SER A 349 7.84 -49.37 -30.35
CA SER A 349 6.65 -50.19 -30.12
C SER A 349 5.89 -50.48 -31.43
N TYR A 350 5.79 -49.50 -32.32
CA TYR A 350 5.16 -49.63 -33.64
C TYR A 350 5.95 -50.54 -34.58
N ALA A 351 7.27 -50.35 -34.66
CA ALA A 351 8.18 -51.18 -35.44
C ALA A 351 8.17 -52.64 -34.95
N LYS A 352 8.18 -52.85 -33.63
CA LYS A 352 8.04 -54.18 -33.04
C LYS A 352 6.71 -54.83 -33.44
N LYS A 353 5.60 -54.12 -33.31
CA LYS A 353 4.28 -54.64 -33.70
C LYS A 353 4.22 -55.05 -35.17
N THR A 354 4.72 -54.20 -36.08
CA THR A 354 4.72 -54.48 -37.53
C THR A 354 5.65 -55.61 -37.94
N TYR A 355 6.80 -55.79 -37.27
CA TYR A 355 7.72 -56.90 -37.49
C TYR A 355 7.14 -58.25 -37.08
N PHE A 356 6.33 -58.30 -36.01
CA PHE A 356 5.68 -59.54 -35.55
C PHE A 356 4.33 -59.85 -36.25
N THR A 357 3.80 -58.94 -37.09
CA THR A 357 2.58 -59.16 -37.88
C THR A 357 2.82 -59.49 -39.35
N LYS A 358 4.09 -59.57 -39.79
CA LYS A 358 4.50 -60.21 -41.04
C LYS A 358 5.06 -61.59 -40.73
#